data_AF-A0AAJ4P3I7-F1
#
_entry.id   AF-A0AAJ4P3I7-F1
#
_cell.length_a   1.000
_cell.length_b   1.000
_cell.length_c   1.000
_cell.angle_alpha   90.00
_cell.angle_beta   90.00
_cell.angle_gamma   90.00
#
_symmetry.space_group_name_H-M   'P 1'
#
loop_
_entity.id
_entity.type
_entity.pdbx_description
1 polymer ?
#
loop_
_entity_poly.entity_id
_entity_poly.type
_entity_poly.pdbx_seq_one_letter_code
_entity_poly.pdbx_strand_id
1 'polypeptide(L)' 'MSELTVSFGLKVREQRKLKKLSQEKLALLCNIDRSYMGRIERGEVNVTIEKVYELAKALDIPVINLLP' A
#
# COMPACT_ATOMS: atom_id res chain seq x y z
N MET A 1 11.76 4.93 10.92
CA MET A 1 11.20 5.16 9.57
C MET A 1 10.72 6.60 9.49
N SER A 2 10.67 7.19 8.29
CA SER A 2 10.25 8.59 8.15
C SER A 2 8.74 8.73 8.36
N GLU A 3 8.30 9.91 8.78
CA GLU A 3 6.89 10.25 8.91
C GLU A 3 6.13 10.03 7.57
N LEU A 4 6.83 10.25 6.45
CA LEU A 4 6.34 10.05 5.10
C LEU A 4 5.89 8.60 4.82
N THR A 5 6.73 7.61 5.16
CA THR A 5 6.41 6.20 4.89
C THR A 5 5.34 5.64 5.82
N VAL A 6 5.28 6.12 7.06
CA VAL A 6 4.22 5.78 8.00
C VAL A 6 2.88 6.32 7.50
N SER A 7 2.82 7.59 7.10
CA SER A 7 1.59 8.20 6.57
C SER A 7 1.12 7.51 5.28
N PHE A 8 2.04 7.23 4.35
CA PHE A 8 1.75 6.43 3.14
C PHE A 8 1.18 5.04 3.50
N GLY A 9 1.85 4.30 4.39
CA GLY A 9 1.42 2.96 4.80
C GLY A 9 0.02 2.94 5.43
N LEU A 10 -0.32 3.97 6.21
CA LEU A 10 -1.66 4.15 6.78
C LEU A 10 -2.72 4.37 5.70
N LYS A 11 -2.45 5.22 4.69
CA LYS A 11 -3.37 5.45 3.55
C LYS A 11 -3.60 4.16 2.76
N VAL A 12 -2.55 3.38 2.47
CA VAL A 12 -2.68 2.06 1.82
C VAL A 12 -3.60 1.13 2.64
N ARG A 13 -3.37 1.06 3.96
CA ARG A 13 -4.18 0.22 4.86
C ARG A 13 -5.64 0.63 4.91
N GLU A 14 -5.90 1.93 4.96
CA GLU A 14 -7.25 2.50 4.94
C GLU A 14 -7.98 2.12 3.64
N GLN A 15 -7.39 2.41 2.48
CA GLN A 15 -7.99 2.13 1.18
C GLN A 15 -8.21 0.63 0.97
N ARG A 16 -7.27 -0.21 1.41
CA ARG A 16 -7.44 -1.68 1.38
C ARG A 16 -8.67 -2.12 2.18
N LYS A 17 -8.84 -1.59 3.39
CA LYS A 17 -9.98 -1.90 4.27
C LYS A 17 -11.30 -1.42 3.69
N LEU A 18 -11.33 -0.23 3.09
CA LEU A 18 -12.52 0.29 2.40
C LEU A 18 -12.96 -0.64 1.26
N LYS A 19 -12.01 -1.24 0.55
CA LYS A 19 -12.27 -2.27 -0.49
C LYS A 19 -12.48 -3.68 0.05
N LYS A 20 -12.52 -3.87 1.38
CA LYS A 20 -12.70 -5.17 2.06
C LYS A 20 -11.67 -6.23 1.64
N LEU A 21 -10.46 -5.81 1.26
CA LEU A 21 -9.39 -6.71 0.85
C LEU A 21 -8.56 -7.16 2.06
N SER A 22 -8.16 -8.43 2.10
CA SER A 22 -7.11 -8.88 3.01
C SER A 22 -5.73 -8.41 2.53
N GLN A 23 -4.73 -8.38 3.42
CA GLN A 23 -3.34 -8.08 3.00
C GLN A 23 -2.86 -9.08 1.94
N GLU A 24 -3.24 -10.35 2.06
CA GLU A 24 -2.88 -11.40 1.12
C GLU A 24 -3.53 -11.19 -0.25
N LYS A 25 -4.80 -10.76 -0.29
CA LYS A 25 -5.48 -10.44 -1.54
C LYS A 25 -4.83 -9.24 -2.24
N LEU A 26 -4.51 -8.17 -1.51
CA LEU A 26 -3.86 -7.00 -2.10
C LEU A 26 -2.43 -7.31 -2.55
N ALA A 27 -1.69 -8.10 -1.77
CA ALA A 27 -0.35 -8.56 -2.13
C ALA A 27 -0.36 -9.36 -3.44
N LEU A 28 -1.33 -10.28 -3.59
CA LEU A 28 -1.55 -11.03 -4.83
C LEU A 28 -1.85 -10.11 -6.02
N LEU A 29 -2.72 -9.11 -5.84
CA LEU A 29 -3.04 -8.13 -6.90
C LEU A 29 -1.84 -7.28 -7.33
N CYS A 30 -0.91 -7.04 -6.42
CA CYS A 30 0.32 -6.27 -6.67
C CYS A 30 1.53 -7.16 -7.02
N ASN A 31 1.33 -8.49 -7.14
CA ASN A 31 2.39 -9.48 -7.35
C ASN A 31 3.57 -9.32 -6.37
N ILE A 32 3.27 -9.19 -5.08
CA ILE A 32 4.27 -9.11 -4.01
C ILE A 32 3.94 -10.09 -2.89
N ASP A 33 4.92 -10.32 -2.01
CA ASP A 33 4.72 -11.12 -0.81
C ASP A 33 3.80 -10.43 0.22
N ARG A 34 2.97 -11.22 0.90
CA ARG A 34 2.06 -10.75 1.96
C ARG A 34 2.81 -10.07 3.10
N SER A 35 4.00 -10.57 3.49
CA SER A 35 4.85 -9.94 4.50
C SER A 35 5.33 -8.57 4.04
N TYR A 36 5.72 -8.43 2.78
CA TYR A 36 6.10 -7.13 2.21
C TYR A 36 4.93 -6.13 2.23
N MET A 37 3.73 -6.56 1.83
CA MET A 37 2.51 -5.76 2.00
C MET A 37 2.28 -5.32 3.45
N GLY A 38 2.45 -6.23 4.42
CA GLY A 38 2.36 -5.90 5.84
C GLY A 38 3.39 -4.85 6.29
N ARG A 39 4.63 -4.96 5.80
CA ARG A 39 5.69 -3.97 6.07
C ARG A 39 5.38 -2.61 5.45
N ILE A 40 4.80 -2.58 4.25
CA ILE A 40 4.32 -1.34 3.61
C ILE A 40 3.30 -0.65 4.51
N GLU A 41 2.27 -1.36 4.96
CA GLU A 41 1.19 -0.79 5.78
C GLU A 41 1.63 -0.29 7.16
N ARG A 42 2.75 -0.83 7.67
CA ARG A 42 3.37 -0.36 8.92
C ARG A 42 4.43 0.72 8.69
N GLY A 43 4.68 1.12 7.44
CA GLY A 43 5.71 2.09 7.09
C GLY A 43 7.12 1.60 7.39
N GLU A 44 7.38 0.29 7.31
CA GLU A 44 8.67 -0.37 7.62
C GLU A 44 9.59 -0.52 6.40
N VAL A 45 9.12 -0.11 5.21
CA VAL A 45 9.88 -0.12 3.96
C VAL A 45 9.78 1.22 3.23
N ASN A 46 10.84 1.59 2.52
CA ASN A 46 10.79 2.64 1.50
C ASN A 46 10.28 2.00 0.20
N VAL A 47 9.08 2.42 -0.22
CA VAL A 47 8.41 1.89 -1.40
C VAL A 47 8.87 2.68 -2.63
N THR A 48 9.15 1.99 -3.74
CA THR A 48 9.50 2.66 -5.00
C THR A 48 8.27 3.33 -5.61
N ILE A 49 8.47 4.38 -6.40
CA ILE A 49 7.37 5.07 -7.10
C ILE A 49 6.56 4.08 -7.95
N GLU A 50 7.21 3.17 -8.68
CA GLU A 50 6.54 2.13 -9.46
C GLU A 50 5.55 1.31 -8.61
N LYS A 51 5.97 0.88 -7.42
CA LYS A 51 5.12 0.10 -6.52
C LYS A 51 3.97 0.93 -5.95
N VAL A 52 4.16 2.24 -5.75
CA VAL A 52 3.07 3.16 -5.39
C VAL A 52 1.99 3.20 -6.47
N TYR A 53 2.37 3.28 -7.75
CA TYR A 53 1.42 3.25 -8.86
C TYR A 53 0.75 1.89 -9.03
N GLU A 54 1.46 0.79 -8.82
CA GLU A 54 0.86 -0.55 -8.81
C GLU A 54 -0.18 -0.71 -7.69
N LEU A 55 0.13 -0.20 -6.49
CA LEU A 55 -0.81 -0.20 -5.37
C LEU A 55 -2.06 0.61 -5.70
N ALA A 56 -1.90 1.81 -6.26
CA ALA A 56 -3.02 2.65 -6.66
C ALA A 56 -3.89 1.96 -7.71
N LYS A 57 -3.28 1.28 -8.68
CA LYS A 57 -3.98 0.49 -9.71
C LYS A 57 -4.71 -0.72 -9.10
N ALA A 58 -4.07 -1.48 -8.23
CA ALA A 58 -4.66 -2.64 -7.56
C ALA A 58 -5.80 -2.25 -6.61
N LEU A 59 -5.67 -1.08 -5.97
CA LEU A 59 -6.70 -0.47 -5.16
C LEU A 59 -7.71 0.31 -6.00
N ASP A 60 -7.56 0.43 -7.31
CA ASP A 60 -8.46 1.15 -8.22
C ASP A 60 -8.87 2.52 -7.67
N ILE A 61 -7.85 3.36 -7.42
CA ILE A 61 -7.95 4.75 -6.95
C ILE A 61 -6.86 5.62 -7.61
N PRO A 62 -7.05 6.94 -7.65
CA PRO A 62 -5.98 7.87 -8.01
C PRO A 62 -4.77 7.75 -7.06
N VAL A 63 -3.55 7.81 -7.61
CA VAL A 63 -2.31 7.69 -6.81
C VAL A 63 -2.19 8.77 -5.74
N ILE A 64 -2.74 9.96 -5.98
CA ILE A 64 -2.76 11.07 -5.02
C ILE A 64 -3.46 10.71 -3.71
N ASN A 65 -4.39 9.74 -3.73
CA ASN A 65 -5.08 9.28 -2.53
C ASN A 65 -4.18 8.39 -1.64
N LEU A 66 -3.03 7.95 -2.13
CA LEU A 66 -2.03 7.20 -1.35
C LEU A 66 -0.88 8.08 -0.85
N LEU A 67 -0.65 9.24 -1.46
CA LEU A 67 0.44 10.14 -1.07
C LEU A 67 0.07 10.90 0.20
N PRO A 68 1.00 11.08 1.16
CA PRO A 68 0.78 11.82 2.41
C PRO A 68 0.27 13.24 2.19
#